data_AF-A0A965G4Q0-F1
#
_entry.id   AF-A0A965G4Q0-F1
#
_cell.length_a   1.000
_cell.length_b   1.000
_cell.length_c   1.000
_cell.angle_alpha   90.00
_cell.angle_beta   90.00
_cell.angle_gamma   90.00
#
_symmetry.space_group_name_H-M   'P 1'
#
loop_
_entity.id
_entity.type
_entity.pdbx_description
1 polymer ?
#
loop_
_entity_poly.entity_id
_entity_poly.type
_entity_poly.pdbx_seq_one_letter_code
_entity_poly.pdbx_strand_id
1 'polypeptide(L)' 'LPRTELTKKLWAHIKKKGLQDKKNRRMIHADELLKPLFGGKSSANMFELTKYASKHVK' A
#
# COMPACT_ATOMS: atom_id res chain seq x y z
N LEU A 1 -11.07 1.18 12.51
CA LEU A 1 -10.77 2.37 11.66
C LEU A 1 -11.60 2.28 10.41
N PRO A 2 -12.23 3.37 9.93
CA PRO A 2 -12.88 3.37 8.64
C PRO A 2 -11.88 3.01 7.53
N ARG A 3 -12.28 2.16 6.60
CA ARG A 3 -11.44 1.71 5.46
C ARG A 3 -10.84 2.89 4.66
N THR A 4 -11.60 3.97 4.56
CA THR A 4 -11.19 5.23 3.93
C THR A 4 -10.01 5.89 4.66
N GLU A 5 -10.02 5.89 5.99
CA GLU A 5 -8.91 6.45 6.78
C GLU A 5 -7.66 5.58 6.70
N LEU A 6 -7.81 4.25 6.75
CA LEU A 6 -6.68 3.34 6.60
C LEU A 6 -6.00 3.55 5.24
N THR A 7 -6.80 3.64 4.17
CA THR A 7 -6.29 3.85 2.81
C THR A 7 -5.57 5.19 2.69
N LYS A 8 -6.10 6.26 3.31
CA LYS A 8 -5.42 7.57 3.38
C LYS A 8 -4.09 7.50 4.13
N LYS A 9 -4.05 6.83 5.29
CA LYS A 9 -2.81 6.66 6.09
C LYS A 9 -1.75 5.87 5.31
N LEU A 10 -2.14 4.79 4.62
CA LEU A 10 -1.25 4.02 3.76
C LEU A 10 -0.69 4.89 2.63
N TRP A 11 -1.54 5.64 1.93
CA TRP A 11 -1.10 6.54 0.87
C TRP A 11 -0.18 7.66 1.37
N ALA A 12 -0.48 8.23 2.53
CA ALA A 12 0.38 9.22 3.17
C ALA A 12 1.76 8.63 3.49
N HIS A 13 1.81 7.39 4.00
CA HIS A 13 3.05 6.66 4.26
C HIS A 13 3.85 6.39 2.98
N ILE A 14 3.19 5.86 1.94
CA ILE A 14 3.80 5.57 0.64
C ILE A 14 4.44 6.82 0.04
N LYS A 15 3.71 7.96 0.07
CA LYS A 15 4.22 9.24 -0.43
C LYS A 15 5.36 9.78 0.45
N LYS A 16 5.21 9.75 1.78
CA LYS A 16 6.21 10.22 2.73
C LYS A 16 7.54 9.47 2.60
N LYS A 17 7.48 8.16 2.37
CA LYS A 17 8.67 7.32 2.16
C LYS A 17 9.13 7.22 0.70
N GLY A 18 8.42 7.86 -0.24
CA GLY A 18 8.76 7.79 -1.66
C GLY A 18 8.73 6.37 -2.24
N LEU A 19 7.83 5.52 -1.73
CA LEU A 19 7.73 4.10 -2.14
C LEU A 19 7.06 3.91 -3.49
N GLN A 20 6.49 4.96 -4.08
CA GLN A 20 5.95 4.92 -5.43
C GLN A 20 7.10 4.82 -6.44
N ASP A 21 7.02 3.87 -7.36
CA ASP A 21 8.05 3.69 -8.38
C ASP A 21 8.12 4.92 -9.31
N LYS A 22 9.34 5.43 -9.51
CA LYS A 22 9.60 6.64 -10.30
C LYS A 22 9.38 6.43 -11.80
N LYS A 23 9.57 5.21 -12.31
CA LYS A 23 9.38 4.84 -13.72
C LYS A 23 7.95 4.40 -13.98
N ASN A 24 7.40 3.59 -13.09
CA ASN A 24 6.04 3.07 -13.17
C ASN A 24 5.22 3.51 -11.96
N ARG A 25 4.62 4.71 -12.04
CA ARG A 25 3.80 5.31 -10.97
C ARG A 25 2.61 4.45 -10.49
N ARG A 26 2.29 3.34 -11.15
CA ARG A 26 1.27 2.37 -10.70
C ARG A 26 1.81 1.37 -9.67
N MET A 27 3.13 1.18 -9.62
CA MET A 27 3.82 0.27 -8.72
C MET A 27 4.26 0.96 -7.44
N ILE A 28 4.15 0.23 -6.34
CA ILE A 28 4.50 0.65 -4.99
C ILE A 28 5.46 -0.40 -4.44
N HIS A 29 6.64 0.03 -4.02
CA HIS A 29 7.62 -0.80 -3.35
C HIS A 29 7.19 -1.05 -1.91
N ALA A 30 7.10 -2.33 -1.54
CA ALA A 30 6.68 -2.74 -0.22
C ALA A 30 7.82 -2.57 0.77
N ASP A 31 7.65 -1.66 1.72
CA ASP A 31 8.50 -1.64 2.90
C ASP A 31 8.07 -2.72 3.90
N GLU A 32 8.77 -2.82 5.03
CA GLU A 32 8.48 -3.84 6.06
C GLU A 32 7.06 -3.79 6.61
N LEU A 33 6.42 -2.60 6.60
CA LEU A 33 5.03 -2.41 7.05
C LEU A 33 4.03 -2.78 5.95
N LEU A 34 4.39 -2.54 4.68
CA LEU A 34 3.54 -2.84 3.53
C LEU A 34 3.67 -4.30 3.04
N LYS A 35 4.80 -4.96 3.26
CA LYS A 35 5.03 -6.39 2.93
C LYS A 35 3.92 -7.31 3.46
N PRO A 36 3.56 -7.29 4.76
CA PRO A 36 2.48 -8.13 5.26
C PRO A 36 1.13 -7.78 4.64
N LEU A 37 0.89 -6.50 4.35
CA LEU A 37 -0.33 -6.07 3.65
C LEU A 37 -0.38 -6.59 2.21
N PHE A 38 0.73 -6.63 1.49
CA PHE A 38 0.78 -7.14 0.11
C PHE A 38 0.93 -8.66 -0.01
N GLY A 39 0.74 -9.40 1.09
CA GLY A 39 0.87 -10.86 1.09
C GLY A 39 2.30 -11.35 0.89
N GLY A 40 3.28 -10.59 1.42
CA GLY A 40 4.70 -10.93 1.33
C GLY A 40 5.40 -10.48 0.05
N LYS A 41 4.67 -9.85 -0.89
CA LYS A 41 5.29 -9.29 -2.10
C LYS A 41 6.13 -8.05 -1.78
N SER A 42 7.28 -7.95 -2.44
CA SER A 42 8.18 -6.80 -2.39
C SER A 42 7.67 -5.58 -3.17
N SER A 43 6.66 -5.77 -4.02
CA SER A 43 6.00 -4.69 -4.75
C SER A 43 4.55 -5.04 -5.03
N ALA A 44 3.69 -4.04 -5.04
CA ALA A 44 2.29 -4.18 -5.40
C ALA A 44 1.80 -2.98 -6.20
N ASN A 45 0.70 -3.15 -6.90
CA ASN A 45 0.06 -2.02 -7.58
C ASN A 45 -1.00 -1.34 -6.69
N MET A 46 -1.46 -0.15 -7.11
CA MET A 46 -2.49 0.59 -6.38
C MET A 46 -3.85 -0.15 -6.22
N PHE A 47 -4.19 -1.07 -7.12
CA PHE A 47 -5.41 -1.90 -7.05
C PHE A 47 -5.27 -3.04 -6.03
N GLU A 48 -4.08 -3.60 -5.92
CA GLU A 48 -3.72 -4.56 -4.88
C GLU A 48 -3.77 -3.89 -3.50
N LEU A 49 -3.25 -2.66 -3.35
CA LEU A 49 -3.31 -1.90 -2.09
C LEU A 49 -4.74 -1.77 -1.55
N THR A 50 -5.70 -1.37 -2.38
CA THR A 50 -7.11 -1.26 -1.97
C THR A 50 -7.71 -2.62 -1.65
N LYS A 51 -7.42 -3.65 -2.46
CA LYS A 51 -7.88 -5.03 -2.22
C LYS A 51 -7.37 -5.58 -0.89
N TYR A 52 -6.09 -5.39 -0.57
CA TYR A 52 -5.50 -5.88 0.67
C TYR A 52 -5.91 -5.08 1.90
N ALA A 53 -6.04 -3.76 1.79
CA ALA A 53 -6.60 -2.92 2.85
C ALA A 53 -8.03 -3.35 3.20
N SER A 54 -8.81 -3.81 2.21
CA SER A 54 -10.15 -4.36 2.43
C SER A 54 -10.16 -5.65 3.24
N LYS A 55 -9.17 -6.52 3.02
CA LYS A 55 -9.08 -7.83 3.68
C LYS A 55 -8.64 -7.73 5.14
N HIS A 56 -7.92 -6.68 5.51
CA HIS A 56 -7.36 -6.49 6.85
C HIS A 56 -8.24 -5.61 7.76
N VAL A 57 -9.26 -4.96 7.20
CA VAL A 57 -10.28 -4.22 7.97
C VAL A 57 -11.50 -5.14 8.08
N LYS A 58 -11.55 -5.93 9.16
CA LYS A 58 -12.81 -6.49 9.66
C LYS A 58 -13.61 -5.39 10.36
#